data_AF-A0A1B3PG70-F1
#
_entry.id   AF-A0A1B3PG70-F1
#
_cell.length_a   1.000
_cell.length_b   1.000
_cell.length_c   1.000
_cell.angle_alpha   90.00
_cell.angle_beta   90.00
_cell.angle_gamma   90.00
#
_symmetry.space_group_name_H-M   'P 1'
#
loop_
_entity.id
_entity.type
_entity.pdbx_description
1 polymer ?
#
loop_
_entity_poly.entity_id
_entity_poly.type
_entity_poly.pdbx_seq_one_letter_code
_entity_poly.pdbx_strand_id
1 'polypeptide(L)'
;MKIKSQKDFFSGLMFMGVGVAFAWGATTYNVGTGARMGPGYFPLLLGILLAIIGSVITFKALTVETQDGDKIGKWAWKPLFFILAANFAFGILLGGLPSLGIPAMGLIVGIYALTFIASLAGNEFNAKGVFVLATVLAIGSYVAFVWALKLQFPVWPSFITG
;
A
#
# COMPACT_ATOMS: atom_id res chain seq x y z
N MET A 1 -33.22 7.62 -5.91
CA MET A 1 -32.21 8.02 -4.90
C MET A 1 -31.37 9.14 -5.47
N LYS A 2 -31.19 10.26 -4.76
CA LYS A 2 -30.25 11.33 -5.17
C LYS A 2 -28.87 11.00 -4.59
N ILE A 3 -27.82 11.07 -5.40
CA ILE A 3 -26.44 10.91 -4.92
C ILE A 3 -26.10 12.16 -4.12
N LYS A 4 -25.84 11.99 -2.81
CA LYS A 4 -25.59 13.10 -1.90
C LYS A 4 -24.10 13.42 -1.77
N SER A 5 -23.20 12.50 -2.11
CA SER A 5 -21.75 12.75 -2.28
C SER A 5 -21.26 11.96 -3.50
N GLN A 6 -20.88 12.63 -4.59
CA GLN A 6 -20.41 11.93 -5.79
C GLN A 6 -19.06 11.25 -5.52
N LYS A 7 -18.13 11.95 -4.87
CA LYS A 7 -16.80 11.44 -4.56
C LYS A 7 -16.86 10.16 -3.72
N ASP A 8 -17.68 10.14 -2.68
CA ASP A 8 -17.81 8.96 -1.81
C ASP A 8 -18.56 7.84 -2.52
N PHE A 9 -19.59 8.16 -3.30
CA PHE A 9 -20.33 7.14 -4.05
C PHE A 9 -19.42 6.41 -5.05
N PHE A 10 -18.66 7.14 -5.87
CA PHE A 10 -17.78 6.54 -6.87
C PHE A 10 -16.55 5.86 -6.26
N SER A 11 -15.97 6.40 -5.19
CA SER A 11 -14.87 5.72 -4.47
C SER A 11 -15.35 4.47 -3.72
N GLY A 12 -16.55 4.51 -3.14
CA GLY A 12 -17.20 3.36 -2.53
C GLY A 12 -17.48 2.24 -3.53
N LEU A 13 -18.02 2.57 -4.70
CA LEU A 13 -18.20 1.62 -5.80
C LEU A 13 -16.87 1.05 -6.30
N MET A 14 -15.83 1.88 -6.42
CA MET A 14 -14.50 1.43 -6.81
C MET A 14 -13.94 0.43 -5.79
N PHE A 15 -13.99 0.74 -4.49
CA PHE A 15 -13.54 -0.18 -3.44
C PHE A 15 -14.37 -1.47 -3.41
N MET A 16 -15.68 -1.37 -3.61
CA MET A 16 -16.55 -2.52 -3.71
C MET A 16 -16.18 -3.42 -4.90
N GLY A 17 -16.07 -2.84 -6.09
CA GLY A 17 -15.76 -3.57 -7.31
C GLY A 17 -14.37 -4.23 -7.27
N VAL A 18 -13.35 -3.48 -6.84
CA VAL A 18 -11.99 -4.02 -6.65
C VAL A 18 -12.00 -5.11 -5.57
N GLY A 19 -12.67 -4.88 -4.43
CA GLY A 19 -12.76 -5.85 -3.35
C GLY A 19 -13.40 -7.17 -3.80
N VAL A 20 -14.54 -7.10 -4.52
CA VAL A 20 -15.21 -8.27 -5.11
C VAL A 20 -14.32 -8.96 -6.13
N ALA A 21 -13.63 -8.23 -7.00
CA ALA A 21 -12.72 -8.81 -7.98
C ALA A 21 -11.56 -9.58 -7.32
N PHE A 22 -10.94 -9.01 -6.28
CA PHE A 22 -9.89 -9.70 -5.52
C PHE A 22 -10.43 -10.90 -4.75
N ALA A 23 -11.59 -10.78 -4.10
CA ALA A 23 -12.22 -11.88 -3.37
C ALA A 23 -12.57 -13.04 -4.31
N TRP A 24 -13.17 -12.74 -5.47
CA TRP A 24 -13.49 -13.71 -6.51
C TRP A 24 -12.22 -14.34 -7.08
N GLY A 25 -11.25 -13.53 -7.49
CA GLY A 25 -9.98 -14.01 -8.03
C GLY A 25 -9.23 -14.91 -7.04
N ALA A 26 -9.25 -14.56 -5.75
CA ALA A 26 -8.63 -15.36 -4.70
C ALA A 26 -9.22 -16.76 -4.55
N THR A 27 -10.48 -16.98 -4.95
CA THR A 27 -11.10 -18.33 -4.93
C THR A 27 -10.47 -19.30 -5.93
N THR A 28 -9.77 -18.79 -6.95
CA THR A 28 -9.01 -19.63 -7.91
C THR A 28 -7.64 -20.07 -7.37
N TYR A 29 -7.21 -19.50 -6.24
CA TYR A 29 -5.96 -19.86 -5.57
C TYR A 29 -6.24 -20.73 -4.34
N ASN A 30 -5.24 -21.51 -3.91
CA ASN A 30 -5.32 -22.20 -2.64
C ASN A 30 -5.29 -21.15 -1.51
N VAL A 31 -6.38 -21.09 -0.73
CA VAL A 31 -6.52 -20.20 0.42
C VAL A 31 -5.75 -20.75 1.64
N GLY A 32 -5.57 -22.06 1.73
CA GLY A 32 -4.94 -22.71 2.88
C GLY A 32 -5.76 -22.56 4.16
N THR A 33 -5.09 -22.47 5.30
CA THR A 33 -5.72 -22.28 6.63
C THR A 33 -5.13 -21.04 7.32
N GLY A 34 -5.75 -20.54 8.39
CA GLY A 34 -5.20 -19.39 9.13
C GLY A 34 -3.77 -19.60 9.66
N ALA A 35 -3.38 -20.84 9.93
CA ALA A 35 -2.02 -21.20 10.36
C ALA A 35 -1.06 -21.46 9.20
N ARG A 36 -1.57 -21.72 7.99
CA ARG A 36 -0.79 -21.92 6.76
C ARG A 36 -1.48 -21.20 5.62
N MET A 37 -1.31 -19.88 5.62
CA MET A 37 -1.95 -19.00 4.66
C MET A 37 -1.43 -19.33 3.25
N GLY A 38 -2.33 -19.76 2.38
CA GLY A 38 -2.03 -19.94 0.96
C GLY A 38 -2.01 -18.58 0.23
N PRO A 39 -1.58 -18.55 -1.04
CA PRO A 39 -1.49 -17.32 -1.82
C PRO A 39 -2.85 -16.60 -1.97
N GLY A 40 -3.97 -17.32 -1.88
CA GLY A 40 -5.32 -16.74 -1.93
C GLY A 40 -5.79 -16.13 -0.60
N TYR A 41 -5.17 -16.43 0.54
CA TYR A 41 -5.67 -16.03 1.87
C TYR A 41 -5.75 -14.51 2.04
N PHE A 42 -4.62 -13.84 1.80
CA PHE A 42 -4.52 -12.39 1.99
C PHE A 42 -5.38 -11.61 0.98
N PRO A 43 -5.35 -11.91 -0.34
CA PRO A 43 -6.26 -11.32 -1.31
C PRO A 43 -7.75 -11.51 -0.98
N LEU A 44 -8.15 -12.70 -0.50
CA LEU A 44 -9.54 -12.99 -0.15
C LEU A 44 -10.02 -12.12 1.01
N LEU A 45 -9.30 -12.12 2.13
CA LEU A 45 -9.68 -11.34 3.32
C LEU A 45 -9.69 -9.83 3.04
N LEU A 46 -8.65 -9.31 2.40
CA LEU A 46 -8.62 -7.90 2.01
C LEU A 46 -9.74 -7.57 1.02
N GLY A 47 -10.01 -8.45 0.04
CA GLY A 47 -11.10 -8.26 -0.91
C GLY A 47 -12.46 -8.15 -0.23
N ILE A 48 -12.75 -9.04 0.72
CA ILE A 48 -13.98 -9.01 1.52
C ILE A 48 -14.08 -7.73 2.34
N LEU A 49 -13.01 -7.35 3.05
CA LEU A 49 -13.00 -6.13 3.86
C LEU A 49 -13.20 -4.87 3.01
N LEU A 50 -12.53 -4.80 1.85
CA LEU A 50 -12.71 -3.71 0.89
C LEU A 50 -14.14 -3.67 0.34
N ALA A 51 -14.74 -4.82 0.05
CA ALA A 51 -16.12 -4.91 -0.41
C ALA A 51 -17.11 -4.39 0.64
N ILE A 52 -16.93 -4.75 1.91
CA ILE A 52 -17.76 -4.28 3.03
C ILE A 52 -17.59 -2.77 3.22
N ILE A 53 -16.35 -2.27 3.30
CA ILE A 53 -16.07 -0.85 3.48
C ILE A 53 -16.64 -0.03 2.31
N GLY A 54 -16.43 -0.49 1.07
CA GLY A 54 -16.99 0.13 -0.13
C GLY A 54 -18.52 0.17 -0.13
N SER A 55 -19.16 -0.90 0.34
CA SER A 55 -20.62 -0.96 0.53
C SER A 55 -21.11 0.07 1.54
N VAL A 56 -20.45 0.17 2.69
CA VAL A 56 -20.79 1.14 3.74
C VAL A 56 -20.61 2.58 3.25
N ILE A 57 -19.52 2.89 2.54
CA ILE A 57 -19.26 4.22 1.98
C ILE A 57 -20.32 4.57 0.92
N THR A 58 -20.62 3.63 0.01
CA THR A 58 -21.64 3.81 -1.03
C THR A 58 -23.02 4.07 -0.41
N PHE A 59 -23.39 3.31 0.63
CA PHE A 59 -24.65 3.51 1.34
C PHE A 59 -24.72 4.86 2.05
N LYS A 60 -23.64 5.27 2.73
CA LYS A 60 -23.54 6.60 3.37
C LYS A 60 -23.68 7.73 2.35
N ALA A 61 -23.06 7.60 1.17
CA ALA A 61 -23.14 8.59 0.10
C ALA A 61 -24.56 8.78 -0.48
N LEU A 62 -25.47 7.82 -0.25
CA LEU A 62 -26.88 7.90 -0.64
C LEU A 62 -27.79 8.41 0.49
N THR A 63 -27.40 8.22 1.75
CA THR A 63 -28.24 8.50 2.93
C THR A 63 -27.88 9.82 3.63
N VAL A 64 -26.58 10.11 3.79
CA VAL A 64 -26.07 11.29 4.51
C VAL A 64 -26.06 12.52 3.61
N GLU A 65 -26.62 13.63 4.08
CA GLU A 65 -26.58 14.92 3.36
C GLU A 65 -25.20 15.54 3.45
N THR A 66 -24.60 15.82 2.30
CA THR A 66 -23.44 16.71 2.21
C THR A 66 -23.90 18.04 1.64
N GLN A 67 -23.30 19.12 2.13
CA GLN A 67 -23.78 20.48 1.85
C GLN A 67 -23.64 20.87 0.37
N ASP A 68 -22.75 20.22 -0.40
CA ASP A 68 -22.44 20.61 -1.79
C ASP A 68 -22.33 19.44 -2.79
N GLY A 69 -22.72 18.22 -2.42
CA GLY A 69 -22.69 17.07 -3.32
C GLY A 69 -21.29 16.49 -3.62
N ASP A 70 -20.23 17.09 -3.07
CA ASP A 70 -18.81 16.72 -3.20
C ASP A 70 -18.47 16.11 -4.57
N LYS A 71 -18.41 16.97 -5.59
CA LYS A 71 -18.05 16.58 -6.96
C LYS A 71 -16.65 15.97 -6.99
N ILE A 72 -16.44 15.02 -7.90
CA ILE A 72 -15.11 14.44 -8.14
C ILE A 72 -14.16 15.57 -8.57
N GLY A 73 -13.11 15.79 -7.77
CA GLY A 73 -12.06 16.76 -8.04
C GLY A 73 -11.12 16.34 -9.18
N LYS A 74 -10.13 17.17 -9.47
CA LYS A 74 -9.09 16.87 -10.47
C LYS A 74 -8.27 15.64 -10.05
N TRP A 75 -7.78 14.90 -11.03
CA TRP A 75 -6.91 13.75 -10.80
C TRP A 75 -5.58 14.17 -10.16
N ALA A 76 -5.19 13.48 -9.09
CA ALA A 76 -3.99 13.77 -8.32
C ALA A 76 -2.75 13.08 -8.94
N TRP A 77 -2.34 13.52 -10.13
CA TRP A 77 -1.22 12.92 -10.89
C TRP A 77 0.10 12.90 -10.13
N LYS A 78 0.41 13.99 -9.40
CA LYS A 78 1.62 14.10 -8.58
C LYS A 78 1.65 13.02 -7.48
N PRO A 79 0.66 12.93 -6.57
CA PRO A 79 0.61 11.84 -5.59
C PRO A 79 0.63 10.45 -6.22
N LEU A 80 -0.13 10.24 -7.30
CA LEU A 80 -0.17 8.93 -7.97
C LEU A 80 1.23 8.50 -8.45
N PHE A 81 1.96 9.39 -9.13
CA PHE A 81 3.30 9.09 -9.63
C PHE A 81 4.27 8.77 -8.48
N PHE A 82 4.33 9.61 -7.44
CA PHE A 82 5.28 9.42 -6.34
C PHE A 82 4.99 8.16 -5.52
N ILE A 83 3.73 7.82 -5.26
CA ILE A 83 3.38 6.59 -4.52
C ILE A 83 3.72 5.34 -5.32
N LEU A 84 3.47 5.33 -6.63
CA LEU A 84 3.88 4.21 -7.48
C LEU A 84 5.41 4.11 -7.55
N ALA A 85 6.10 5.23 -7.79
CA ALA A 85 7.55 5.28 -7.84
C ALA A 85 8.19 4.79 -6.53
N ALA A 86 7.62 5.15 -5.38
CA ALA A 86 8.09 4.69 -4.07
C ALA A 86 7.97 3.17 -3.90
N ASN A 87 6.85 2.58 -4.34
CA ASN A 87 6.64 1.12 -4.28
C ASN A 87 7.59 0.37 -5.23
N PHE A 88 7.78 0.86 -6.45
CA PHE A 88 8.74 0.28 -7.39
C PHE A 88 10.17 0.41 -6.88
N ALA A 89 10.57 1.58 -6.38
CA ALA A 89 11.88 1.80 -5.80
C ALA A 89 12.13 0.86 -4.62
N PHE A 90 11.16 0.68 -3.73
CA PHE A 90 11.26 -0.26 -2.61
C PHE A 90 11.50 -1.70 -3.09
N GLY A 91 10.67 -2.19 -4.03
CA GLY A 91 10.80 -3.55 -4.56
C GLY A 91 12.16 -3.79 -5.23
N ILE A 92 12.61 -2.82 -6.04
CA ILE A 92 13.91 -2.87 -6.74
C ILE A 92 15.07 -2.85 -5.74
N LEU A 93 15.02 -1.99 -4.72
CA LEU A 93 16.09 -1.89 -3.73
C LEU A 93 16.13 -3.09 -2.80
N LEU A 94 14.97 -3.66 -2.44
CA LEU A 94 14.89 -4.81 -1.56
C LEU A 94 15.35 -6.10 -2.27
N GLY A 95 14.80 -6.39 -3.46
CA GLY A 95 15.07 -7.63 -4.19
C GLY A 95 16.27 -7.56 -5.14
N GLY A 96 16.76 -6.35 -5.44
CA GLY A 96 17.64 -6.12 -6.58
C GLY A 96 16.88 -6.18 -7.90
N LEU A 97 17.51 -5.70 -8.97
CA LEU A 97 17.03 -5.82 -10.33
C LEU A 97 18.16 -6.31 -11.24
N PRO A 98 18.30 -7.64 -11.39
CA PRO A 98 19.38 -8.25 -12.18
C PRO A 98 19.41 -7.79 -13.64
N SER A 99 18.24 -7.52 -14.24
CA SER A 99 18.12 -7.05 -15.62
C SER A 99 18.73 -5.67 -15.87
N LEU A 100 18.87 -4.84 -14.83
CA LEU A 100 19.51 -3.52 -14.89
C LEU A 100 20.86 -3.50 -14.17
N GLY A 101 21.36 -4.67 -13.72
CA GLY A 101 22.58 -4.78 -12.94
C GLY A 101 22.51 -4.08 -11.59
N ILE A 102 21.30 -3.85 -11.05
CA ILE A 102 21.11 -3.22 -9.74
C ILE A 102 21.10 -4.32 -8.68
N PRO A 103 22.10 -4.38 -7.81
CA PRO A 103 22.14 -5.35 -6.75
C PRO A 103 21.19 -5.00 -5.58
N ALA A 104 20.86 -5.99 -4.75
CA ALA A 104 19.95 -5.78 -3.62
C ALA A 104 20.60 -4.86 -2.56
N MET A 105 19.96 -3.72 -2.31
CA MET A 105 20.36 -2.72 -1.30
C MET A 105 19.78 -3.02 0.08
N GLY A 106 18.81 -3.93 0.16
CA GLY A 106 18.23 -4.44 1.39
C GLY A 106 17.13 -3.57 2.00
N LEU A 107 16.54 -4.07 3.08
CA LEU A 107 15.37 -3.50 3.74
C LEU A 107 15.58 -2.06 4.19
N ILE A 108 16.72 -1.74 4.82
CA ILE A 108 16.93 -0.41 5.41
C ILE A 108 16.95 0.64 4.30
N VAL A 109 17.78 0.45 3.28
CA VAL A 109 17.87 1.38 2.14
C VAL A 109 16.53 1.49 1.42
N GLY A 110 15.82 0.37 1.23
CA GLY A 110 14.47 0.35 0.69
C GLY A 110 13.50 1.23 1.47
N ILE A 111 13.46 1.12 2.80
CA ILE A 111 12.55 1.92 3.65
C ILE A 111 12.86 3.42 3.55
N TYR A 112 14.13 3.80 3.57
CA TYR A 112 14.51 5.20 3.41
C TYR A 112 14.09 5.73 2.04
N ALA A 113 14.41 5.03 0.97
CA ALA A 113 14.02 5.43 -0.38
C ALA A 113 12.49 5.53 -0.52
N LEU A 114 11.75 4.52 -0.07
CA LEU A 114 10.29 4.52 -0.09
C LEU A 114 9.72 5.72 0.65
N THR A 115 10.20 5.98 1.86
CA THR A 115 9.65 7.03 2.72
C THR A 115 9.94 8.42 2.15
N PHE A 116 11.16 8.64 1.65
CA PHE A 116 11.52 9.91 1.00
C PHE A 116 10.72 10.13 -0.29
N ILE A 117 10.64 9.14 -1.17
CA ILE A 117 9.90 9.27 -2.44
C ILE A 117 8.40 9.46 -2.17
N ALA A 118 7.81 8.68 -1.25
CA ALA A 118 6.40 8.80 -0.90
C ALA A 118 6.07 10.16 -0.28
N SER A 119 6.98 10.72 0.54
CA SER A 119 6.75 12.02 1.17
C SER A 119 6.67 13.19 0.16
N LEU A 120 7.27 13.04 -1.03
CA LEU A 120 7.17 14.04 -2.11
C LEU A 120 5.77 14.08 -2.75
N ALA A 121 4.92 13.08 -2.50
CA ALA A 121 3.51 13.12 -2.88
C ALA A 121 2.74 14.25 -2.18
N GLY A 122 3.18 14.67 -0.99
CA GLY A 122 2.54 15.71 -0.20
C GLY A 122 2.67 17.12 -0.80
N ASN A 123 1.90 18.05 -0.24
CA ASN A 123 2.04 19.48 -0.53
C ASN A 123 3.14 20.14 0.32
N GLU A 124 3.45 19.57 1.48
CA GLU A 124 4.49 20.02 2.39
C GLU A 124 5.56 18.94 2.52
N PHE A 125 6.84 19.31 2.34
CA PHE A 125 7.97 18.40 2.49
C PHE A 125 8.90 18.91 3.59
N ASN A 126 9.05 18.10 4.64
CA ASN A 126 10.00 18.37 5.73
C ASN A 126 11.04 17.26 5.78
N ALA A 127 12.22 17.50 5.23
CA ALA A 127 13.29 16.51 5.16
C ALA A 127 13.68 15.93 6.54
N LYS A 128 13.66 16.75 7.60
CA LYS A 128 13.98 16.29 8.96
C LYS A 128 12.88 15.35 9.48
N GLY A 129 11.61 15.72 9.32
CA GLY A 129 10.48 14.87 9.72
C GLY A 129 10.46 13.55 8.95
N VAL A 130 10.71 13.59 7.65
CA VAL A 130 10.80 12.40 6.79
C VAL A 130 11.95 11.49 7.20
N PHE A 131 13.12 12.05 7.52
CA PHE A 131 14.27 11.29 7.99
C PHE A 131 13.97 10.58 9.33
N VAL A 132 13.36 11.30 10.29
CA VAL A 132 12.95 10.72 11.57
C VAL A 132 11.93 9.60 11.35
N LEU A 133 10.92 9.83 10.51
CA LEU A 133 9.92 8.82 10.16
C LEU A 133 10.55 7.58 9.54
N ALA A 134 11.45 7.76 8.57
CA ALA A 134 12.16 6.67 7.92
C ALA A 134 13.01 5.88 8.92
N THR A 135 13.67 6.57 9.86
CA THR A 135 14.46 5.93 10.92
C THR A 135 13.58 5.08 11.83
N VAL A 136 12.46 5.62 12.31
CA VAL A 136 11.52 4.90 13.17
C VAL A 136 10.95 3.68 12.45
N LEU A 137 10.54 3.85 11.18
CA LEU A 137 10.05 2.75 10.36
C LEU A 137 11.13 1.69 10.11
N ALA A 138 12.37 2.09 9.86
CA ALA A 138 13.49 1.16 9.63
C ALA A 138 13.80 0.34 10.89
N ILE A 139 13.87 0.99 12.06
CA ILE A 139 14.08 0.32 13.35
C ILE A 139 12.89 -0.61 13.65
N GLY A 140 11.66 -0.12 13.54
CA GLY A 140 10.46 -0.91 13.79
C GLY A 140 10.35 -2.12 12.88
N SER A 141 10.65 -1.96 11.58
CA SER A 141 10.66 -3.06 10.62
C SER A 141 11.76 -4.07 10.90
N TYR A 142 12.97 -3.61 11.26
CA TYR A 142 14.06 -4.51 11.66
C TYR A 142 13.69 -5.31 12.92
N VAL A 143 13.17 -4.65 13.95
CA VAL A 143 12.77 -5.30 15.20
C VAL A 143 11.65 -6.31 14.96
N ALA A 144 10.60 -5.93 14.22
CA ALA A 144 9.48 -6.81 13.96
C ALA A 144 9.88 -8.00 13.09
N PHE A 145 10.53 -7.75 11.96
CA PHE A 145 10.73 -8.80 10.95
C PHE A 145 12.00 -9.61 11.15
N VAL A 146 13.12 -8.96 11.51
CA VAL A 146 14.43 -9.62 11.64
C VAL A 146 14.60 -10.17 13.05
N TRP A 147 14.31 -9.38 14.08
CA TRP A 147 14.55 -9.81 15.46
C TRP A 147 13.41 -10.67 16.03
N ALA A 148 12.15 -10.21 15.93
CA ALA A 148 11.02 -10.92 16.52
C ALA A 148 10.55 -12.11 15.67
N LEU A 149 10.42 -11.92 14.35
CA LEU A 149 9.95 -12.97 13.44
C LEU A 149 11.06 -13.80 12.79
N LYS A 150 12.33 -13.39 12.94
CA LYS A 150 13.51 -14.10 12.38
C LYS A 150 13.42 -14.38 10.87
N LEU A 151 12.78 -13.49 10.12
CA LEU A 151 12.65 -13.61 8.68
C LEU A 151 14.01 -13.44 7.99
N GLN A 152 14.25 -14.27 6.98
CA GLN A 152 15.48 -14.28 6.20
C GLN A 152 15.27 -13.47 4.91
N PHE A 153 15.59 -12.18 4.94
CA PHE A 153 15.63 -11.32 3.75
C PHE A 153 16.77 -10.29 3.90
N PRO A 154 17.32 -9.75 2.78
CA PRO A 154 18.48 -8.87 2.83
C PRO A 154 18.16 -7.59 3.59
N VAL A 155 18.81 -7.39 4.74
CA VAL A 155 18.68 -6.17 5.55
C VAL A 155 19.58 -5.06 5.02
N TRP A 156 20.80 -5.46 4.68
CA TRP A 156 21.87 -4.58 4.24
C TRP A 156 22.18 -4.79 2.76
N PRO A 157 22.86 -3.82 2.12
CA PRO A 157 23.31 -3.98 0.75
C PRO A 157 24.23 -5.18 0.58
N SER A 158 24.06 -5.91 -0.53
CA SER A 158 24.78 -7.15 -0.77
C SER A 158 26.31 -7.00 -0.89
N PHE A 159 26.84 -5.78 -1.10
CA PHE A 159 28.30 -5.51 -1.09
C PHE A 159 28.89 -5.33 0.32
N ILE A 160 28.05 -5.08 1.32
CA ILE A 160 28.49 -4.87 2.71
C ILE A 160 28.48 -6.20 3.48
N THR A 161 27.65 -7.15 3.07
CA THR A 161 27.49 -8.47 3.70
C THR A 161 28.26 -9.59 2.99
N GLY A 162 29.34 -9.23 2.27
CA GLY A 162 30.25 -10.20 1.64
C GLY A 162 31.04 -10.99 2.68
#